data_AF-A0A656G5V4-F1
#
_entry.id   AF-A0A656G5V4-F1
#
_cell.length_a   1.000
_cell.length_b   1.000
_cell.length_c   1.000
_cell.angle_alpha   90.00
_cell.angle_beta   90.00
_cell.angle_gamma   90.00
#
_symmetry.space_group_name_H-M   'P 1'
#
loop_
_entity.id
_entity.type
_entity.pdbx_description
1 polymer ?
#
loop_
_entity_poly.entity_id
_entity_poly.type
_entity_poly.pdbx_seq_one_letter_code
_entity_poly.pdbx_strand_id
1 'polypeptide(L)'
;MEDDPRRALSYNAAVEAGLEPRSYEYKNVPEGVWAARLDFKVWSDRTAAGHLRCYFTSLVDNCRYLLSAFRPKQPGSRRYSPDDDGIDFSQPGLNGQIFLLEVGRNSKGNVSWIGAEFDEDG
;
A
#
# COMPACT_ATOMS: atom_id res chain seq x y z
N MET A 1 -25.53 0.49 -6.11
CA MET A 1 -24.29 0.70 -5.33
C MET A 1 -23.67 -0.66 -5.17
N GLU A 2 -22.77 -1.01 -6.08
CA GLU A 2 -22.02 -2.25 -5.97
C GLU A 2 -21.00 -2.03 -4.85
N ASP A 3 -21.36 -2.51 -3.65
CA ASP A 3 -20.39 -2.79 -2.60
C ASP A 3 -19.44 -3.83 -3.21
N ASP A 4 -18.31 -3.39 -3.75
CA ASP A 4 -17.29 -4.30 -4.25
C ASP A 4 -16.63 -4.90 -2.99
N PRO A 5 -16.90 -6.17 -2.62
CA PRO A 5 -16.25 -6.81 -1.47
C PRO A 5 -14.75 -7.07 -1.74
N ARG A 6 -14.26 -6.59 -2.89
CA ARG A 6 -12.90 -6.74 -3.36
C ARG A 6 -12.00 -5.84 -2.52
N ARG A 7 -11.40 -6.48 -1.52
CA ARG A 7 -10.27 -5.98 -0.71
C ARG A 7 -9.13 -5.37 -1.52
N ALA A 8 -9.01 -5.65 -2.82
CA ALA A 8 -8.18 -4.91 -3.77
C ALA A 8 -8.47 -5.34 -5.21
N LEU A 9 -7.99 -4.55 -6.17
CA LEU A 9 -8.09 -4.83 -7.60
C LEU A 9 -7.06 -5.91 -8.00
N SER A 10 -7.32 -6.59 -9.11
CA SER A 10 -6.27 -7.36 -9.80
C SER A 10 -5.44 -6.43 -10.67
N TYR A 11 -4.19 -6.81 -10.99
CA TYR A 11 -3.33 -5.99 -11.84
C TYR A 11 -3.99 -5.64 -13.19
N ASN A 12 -4.63 -6.61 -13.85
CA ASN A 12 -5.39 -6.36 -15.08
C ASN A 12 -6.56 -5.39 -14.84
N ALA A 13 -7.34 -5.61 -13.80
CA ALA A 13 -8.47 -4.73 -13.49
C ALA A 13 -8.04 -3.27 -13.25
N ALA A 14 -6.87 -3.05 -12.64
CA ALA A 14 -6.31 -1.71 -12.48
C ALA A 14 -5.96 -1.09 -13.85
N VAL A 15 -5.28 -1.85 -14.71
CA VAL A 15 -4.93 -1.39 -16.07
C VAL A 15 -6.18 -1.14 -16.92
N GLU A 16 -7.19 -2.00 -16.85
CA GLU A 16 -8.48 -1.85 -17.54
C GLU A 16 -9.27 -0.63 -17.05
N ALA A 17 -9.13 -0.28 -15.76
CA ALA A 17 -9.69 0.94 -15.19
C ALA A 17 -8.92 2.22 -15.60
N GLY A 18 -7.89 2.11 -16.44
CA GLY A 18 -7.03 3.22 -16.85
C GLY A 18 -6.02 3.65 -15.78
N LEU A 19 -5.83 2.85 -14.73
CA LEU A 19 -4.79 3.09 -13.74
C LEU A 19 -3.44 2.62 -14.30
N GLU A 20 -2.38 3.36 -13.98
CA GLU A 20 -1.02 3.06 -14.44
C GLU A 20 -0.14 2.54 -13.29
N PRO A 21 -0.33 1.29 -12.82
CA PRO A 21 0.47 0.74 -11.72
C PRO A 21 1.98 0.67 -12.03
N ARG A 22 2.38 0.80 -13.30
CA ARG A 22 3.80 0.87 -13.72
C ARG A 22 4.42 2.25 -13.52
N SER A 23 3.61 3.30 -13.42
CA SER A 23 4.10 4.68 -13.26
C SER A 23 4.47 5.02 -11.82
N TYR A 24 4.28 4.09 -10.88
CA TYR A 24 4.62 4.28 -9.47
C TYR A 24 6.02 3.76 -9.17
N GLU A 25 6.81 4.60 -8.50
CA GLU A 25 8.18 4.30 -8.13
C GLU A 25 8.22 3.44 -6.86
N TYR A 26 9.02 2.39 -6.89
CA TYR A 26 9.17 1.45 -5.76
C TYR A 26 10.62 1.34 -5.29
N LYS A 27 11.58 1.84 -6.07
CA LYS A 27 13.01 1.76 -5.74
C LYS A 27 13.48 3.00 -4.98
N ASN A 28 13.00 4.17 -5.39
CA ASN A 28 13.42 5.47 -4.87
C ASN A 28 12.34 6.09 -3.99
N VAL A 29 11.80 5.31 -3.05
CA VAL A 29 10.85 5.82 -2.07
C VAL A 29 11.62 6.59 -0.98
N PRO A 30 11.20 7.81 -0.61
CA PRO A 30 11.86 8.57 0.44
C PRO A 30 11.77 7.83 1.78
N GLU A 31 12.87 7.85 2.52
CA GLU A 31 12.96 7.32 3.87
C GLU A 31 12.46 8.35 4.89
N GLY A 32 11.96 7.87 6.03
CA GLY A 32 11.34 8.65 7.07
C GLY A 32 9.82 8.56 7.04
N VAL A 33 9.19 9.52 7.69
CA VAL A 33 7.75 9.60 7.88
C VAL A 33 7.18 10.70 7.00
N TRP A 34 6.22 10.38 6.13
CA TRP A 34 5.64 11.34 5.19
C TRP A 34 4.19 11.02 4.85
N ALA A 35 3.41 12.07 4.62
CA ALA A 35 1.99 11.95 4.31
C ALA A 35 1.78 11.56 2.84
N ALA A 36 0.90 10.57 2.62
CA ALA A 36 0.57 10.08 1.29
C ALA A 36 -0.87 9.63 1.20
N ARG A 37 -1.50 9.92 0.06
CA ARG A 37 -2.84 9.44 -0.23
C ARG A 37 -2.79 8.05 -0.85
N LEU A 38 -3.59 7.11 -0.36
CA LEU A 38 -3.77 5.81 -0.99
C LEU A 38 -4.70 5.98 -2.20
N ASP A 39 -4.19 5.88 -3.43
CA ASP A 39 -5.04 5.99 -4.62
C ASP A 39 -5.80 4.68 -4.86
N PHE A 40 -5.08 3.56 -4.89
CA PHE A 40 -5.66 2.25 -5.11
C PHE A 40 -4.75 1.13 -4.60
N LYS A 41 -5.29 -0.08 -4.59
CA LYS A 41 -4.60 -1.28 -4.10
C LYS A 41 -4.77 -2.43 -5.08
N VAL A 42 -3.71 -3.19 -5.28
CA VAL A 42 -3.63 -4.29 -6.26
C VAL A 42 -3.04 -5.53 -5.63
N TRP A 43 -3.63 -6.68 -5.90
CA TRP A 43 -3.02 -7.97 -5.58
C TRP A 43 -1.86 -8.28 -6.53
N SER A 44 -0.68 -8.55 -5.97
CA SER A 44 0.54 -8.80 -6.75
C SER A 44 0.56 -10.16 -7.46
N ASP A 45 -0.16 -11.16 -6.94
CA ASP A 45 -0.07 -12.55 -7.37
C ASP A 45 -1.38 -13.33 -7.19
N ARG A 46 -1.60 -14.33 -8.05
CA ARG A 46 -2.73 -15.28 -7.99
C ARG A 46 -2.56 -16.38 -6.93
N THR A 47 -1.45 -16.40 -6.19
CA THR A 47 -1.14 -17.47 -5.23
C THR A 47 -1.60 -17.11 -3.82
N ALA A 48 -1.91 -18.13 -3.00
CA ALA A 48 -2.46 -18.00 -1.65
C ALA A 48 -1.56 -17.25 -0.63
N ALA A 49 -0.35 -16.86 -1.02
CA ALA A 49 0.59 -16.06 -0.24
C ALA A 49 0.97 -14.74 -0.94
N GLY A 50 0.12 -14.23 -1.85
CA GLY A 50 0.31 -12.95 -2.51
C GLY A 50 0.44 -11.80 -1.50
N HIS A 51 1.16 -10.75 -1.89
CA HIS A 51 1.29 -9.50 -1.15
C HIS A 51 0.35 -8.44 -1.74
N LEU A 52 0.02 -7.45 -0.93
CA LEU A 52 -0.85 -6.36 -1.33
C LEU A 52 0.00 -5.16 -1.75
N ARG A 53 -0.12 -4.73 -3.00
CA ARG A 53 0.54 -3.53 -3.50
C ARG A 53 -0.36 -2.34 -3.31
N CYS A 54 0.09 -1.40 -2.48
CA CYS A 54 -0.58 -0.15 -2.18
C CYS A 54 0.08 0.97 -2.97
N TYR A 55 -0.73 1.66 -3.76
CA TYR A 55 -0.29 2.74 -4.63
C TYR A 55 -0.61 4.06 -3.94
N PHE A 56 0.43 4.77 -3.58
CA PHE A 56 0.34 6.01 -2.83
C PHE A 56 0.82 7.19 -3.66
N THR A 57 0.17 8.33 -3.51
CA THR A 57 0.66 9.63 -3.98
C THR A 57 1.14 10.42 -2.77
N SER A 58 2.45 10.67 -2.68
CA SER A 58 3.04 11.52 -1.65
C SER A 58 2.47 12.93 -1.77
N LEU A 59 2.02 13.48 -0.65
CA LEU A 59 1.57 14.87 -0.57
C LEU A 59 2.74 15.84 -0.38
N VAL A 60 3.91 15.32 0.00
CA VAL A 60 5.14 16.11 0.18
C VAL A 60 5.74 16.51 -1.17
N ASP A 61 5.95 15.52 -2.04
CA ASP A 61 6.65 15.70 -3.32
C ASP A 61 5.71 15.57 -4.54
N ASN A 62 4.43 15.27 -4.33
CA ASN A 62 3.45 14.94 -5.38
C ASN A 62 3.90 13.75 -6.26
N CYS A 63 4.82 12.93 -5.75
CA CYS A 63 5.35 11.75 -6.41
C CYS A 63 4.51 10.51 -6.10
N ARG A 64 4.47 9.59 -7.06
CA ARG A 64 3.72 8.32 -6.98
C ARG A 64 4.64 7.21 -6.51
N TYR A 65 4.35 6.65 -5.34
CA TYR A 65 5.14 5.59 -4.71
C TYR A 65 4.35 4.30 -4.53
N LEU A 66 5.03 3.17 -4.71
CA LEU A 66 4.47 1.85 -4.53
C LEU A 66 5.07 1.21 -3.26
N LEU A 67 4.21 0.90 -2.30
CA LEU A 67 4.58 0.13 -1.12
C LEU A 67 3.85 -1.21 -1.10
N SER A 68 4.52 -2.23 -0.55
CA SER A 68 3.96 -3.58 -0.47
C SER A 68 3.63 -3.91 0.98
N ALA A 69 2.35 -4.12 1.27
CA ALA A 69 1.89 -4.65 2.54
C ALA A 69 1.99 -6.18 2.51
N PHE A 70 2.55 -6.74 3.57
CA PHE A 70 2.78 -8.17 3.69
C PHE A 70 1.87 -8.74 4.78
N ARG A 71 1.63 -10.06 4.72
CA ARG A 71 0.96 -10.72 5.83
C ARG A 71 1.95 -10.77 7.01
N PRO A 72 1.52 -10.48 8.25
CA PRO A 72 2.37 -10.66 9.41
C PRO A 72 2.74 -12.14 9.56
N LYS A 73 3.88 -12.42 10.19
CA LYS A 73 4.36 -13.80 10.42
C LYS A 73 3.48 -14.60 11.40
N GLN A 74 2.48 -13.99 12.01
CA GLN A 74 1.59 -14.65 12.95
C GLN A 74 0.67 -15.66 12.24
N PRO A 75 0.62 -16.93 12.71
CA PRO A 75 -0.24 -17.94 12.13
C PRO A 75 -1.72 -17.58 12.35
N GLY A 76 -2.49 -17.46 11.26
CA GLY A 76 -3.93 -17.16 11.30
C GLY A 76 -4.31 -15.73 10.97
N SER A 77 -3.35 -14.81 10.90
CA SER A 77 -3.62 -13.42 10.49
C SER A 77 -3.89 -13.33 8.99
N ARG A 78 -5.10 -12.88 8.65
CA ARG A 78 -5.56 -12.61 7.28
C ARG A 78 -5.46 -11.12 6.89
N ARG A 79 -4.67 -10.37 7.68
CA ARG A 79 -4.43 -8.94 7.54
C ARG A 79 -3.20 -8.68 6.71
N TYR A 80 -3.19 -7.56 6.02
CA TYR A 80 -2.07 -7.06 5.24
C TYR A 80 -1.70 -5.69 5.77
N SER A 81 -0.57 -5.64 6.46
CA SER A 81 -0.13 -4.49 7.22
C SER A 81 1.33 -4.18 6.90
N PRO A 82 1.80 -2.96 7.22
CA PRO A 82 3.22 -2.66 7.33
C PRO A 82 3.85 -3.48 8.48
N ASP A 83 5.18 -3.40 8.64
CA ASP A 83 5.92 -4.21 9.64
C ASP A 83 5.39 -4.02 11.08
N ASP A 84 4.92 -2.81 11.41
CA ASP A 84 4.34 -2.43 12.70
C ASP A 84 2.96 -3.06 13.00
N ASP A 85 2.32 -3.71 12.02
CA ASP A 85 0.98 -4.30 12.12
C ASP A 85 -0.16 -3.31 12.44
N GLY A 86 0.10 -1.99 12.42
CA GLY A 86 -0.86 -0.96 12.84
C GLY A 86 -2.15 -0.88 12.02
N ILE A 87 -2.05 -0.85 10.68
CA ILE A 87 -3.21 -0.70 9.78
C ILE A 87 -3.32 -1.89 8.83
N ASP A 88 -4.53 -2.47 8.76
CA ASP A 88 -4.86 -3.50 7.77
C ASP A 88 -5.29 -2.86 6.44
N PHE A 89 -4.35 -2.73 5.50
CA PHE A 89 -4.57 -2.20 4.16
C PHE A 89 -5.45 -3.09 3.27
N SER A 90 -5.74 -4.33 3.70
CA SER A 90 -6.70 -5.19 3.00
C SER A 90 -8.16 -4.78 3.21
N GLN A 91 -8.45 -3.85 4.11
CA GLN A 91 -9.82 -3.41 4.36
C GLN A 91 -10.40 -2.60 3.18
N PRO A 92 -11.70 -2.78 2.86
CA PRO A 92 -12.41 -1.89 1.95
C PRO A 92 -12.52 -0.47 2.54
N GLY A 93 -12.74 0.54 1.70
CA GLY A 93 -12.94 1.93 2.15
C GLY A 93 -11.68 2.75 2.44
N LEU A 94 -10.48 2.15 2.36
CA LEU A 94 -9.23 2.90 2.57
C LEU A 94 -8.79 3.74 1.35
N ASN A 95 -9.33 3.45 0.16
CA ASN A 95 -8.93 4.17 -1.06
C ASN A 95 -9.39 5.62 -0.98
N GLY A 96 -8.50 6.56 -1.30
CA GLY A 96 -8.71 8.00 -1.20
C GLY A 96 -8.30 8.60 0.14
N GLN A 97 -8.03 7.78 1.17
CA GLN A 97 -7.60 8.27 2.48
C GLN A 97 -6.12 8.63 2.49
N ILE A 98 -5.76 9.56 3.37
CA ILE A 98 -4.39 10.00 3.60
C ILE A 98 -3.83 9.24 4.80
N PHE A 99 -2.61 8.75 4.63
CA PHE A 99 -1.89 8.00 5.64
C PHE A 99 -0.51 8.61 5.82
N LEU A 100 -0.05 8.61 7.06
CA LEU A 100 1.31 8.93 7.40
C LEU A 100 2.13 7.64 7.27
N LEU A 101 2.93 7.56 6.21
CA LEU A 101 3.71 6.36 5.89
C LEU A 101 5.10 6.47 6.50
N GLU A 102 5.52 5.44 7.23
CA GLU A 102 6.89 5.32 7.71
C GLU A 102 7.65 4.30 6.86
N VAL A 103 8.64 4.80 6.14
CA VAL A 103 9.48 4.00 5.24
C VAL A 103 10.93 4.07 5.70
N GLY A 104 11.60 2.94 5.74
CA GLY A 104 13.05 2.87 5.95
C GLY A 104 13.72 2.01 4.90
N ARG A 105 15.02 1.77 5.08
CA ARG A 105 15.75 0.77 4.32
C ARG A 105 16.15 -0.41 5.20
N ASN A 106 16.06 -1.61 4.64
CA ASN A 106 16.63 -2.79 5.29
C ASN A 106 18.16 -2.78 5.20
N SER A 107 18.82 -3.71 5.91
CA SER A 107 20.29 -3.86 5.90
C SER A 107 20.88 -4.17 4.51
N LYS A 108 20.05 -4.46 3.51
CA LYS A 108 20.42 -4.69 2.11
C LYS A 108 20.16 -3.46 1.22
N GLY A 109 19.75 -2.33 1.79
CA GLY A 109 19.47 -1.07 1.08
C GLY A 109 18.15 -1.03 0.31
N ASN A 110 17.26 -2.01 0.50
CA ASN A 110 15.94 -2.03 -0.13
C ASN A 110 14.93 -1.28 0.73
N VAL A 111 13.98 -0.61 0.07
CA VAL A 111 12.82 0.03 0.69
C VAL A 111 12.06 -0.98 1.54
N SER A 112 11.79 -0.61 2.78
CA SER A 112 11.05 -1.37 3.76
C SER A 112 9.94 -0.50 4.31
N TRP A 113 8.70 -0.98 4.27
CA TRP A 113 7.56 -0.28 4.85
C TRP A 113 7.47 -0.65 6.33
N ILE A 114 7.81 0.30 7.21
CA ILE A 114 7.91 0.08 8.65
C ILE A 114 6.52 0.23 9.27
N GLY A 115 5.86 1.37 9.05
CA GLY A 115 4.61 1.70 9.71
C GLY A 115 3.69 2.52 8.83
N ALA A 116 2.42 2.61 9.24
CA ALA A 116 1.48 3.54 8.66
C ALA A 116 0.43 3.93 9.69
N GLU A 117 0.07 5.20 9.71
CA GLU A 117 -0.95 5.76 10.59
C GLU A 117 -1.97 6.57 9.78
N PHE A 118 -3.18 6.74 10.31
CA PHE A 118 -4.17 7.62 9.68
C PHE A 118 -3.75 9.07 9.92
N ASP A 119 -3.73 9.85 8.85
CA ASP A 119 -3.56 11.30 8.96
C ASP A 119 -4.96 11.89 9.14
N GLU A 120 -5.39 12.07 10.39
CA GLU A 120 -6.72 12.61 10.73
C GLU A 120 -6.84 14.14 10.56
N ASP A 121 -5.84 14.80 9.98
CA ASP A 121 -5.84 16.24 9.70
C ASP A 121 -6.37 16.52 8.27
N GLY A 122 -7.68 16.36 8.10
CA GLY A 122 -8.41 16.63 6.84
C GLY A 122 -9.73 17.34 7.06
#